data_AF-A0A5S9LZH6-F1
#
_entry.id   AF-A0A5S9LZH6-F1
#
_cell.length_a   1.000
_cell.length_b   1.000
_cell.length_c   1.000
_cell.angle_alpha   90.00
_cell.angle_beta   90.00
_cell.angle_gamma   90.00
#
_symmetry.space_group_name_H-M   'P 1'
#
loop_
_entity.id
_entity.type
_entity.pdbx_description
1 polymer ?
#
loop_
_entity_poly.entity_id
_entity_poly.type
_entity_poly.pdbx_seq_one_letter_code
_entity_poly.pdbx_strand_id
1 'polypeptide(L)'
;MAVFGRYNNLAWAYMKEKDILPVIEEGDMDILKSAKPDFIAFNYYTSQTVEASKGDGNDEFARGGDQHLKSGEDGVYKGGNNPFLSKNAFGWEIDPVGFRSTMREIYDRYQLPLIITENGLGAFDKLEEDGSIQDDYRIDYLEKHIEQIKWAITDGVEVFGYCPWSAIDLISTHQGCSKRYGFIYVNRDEFDLKDLKRIRKKSSYWYETLIQQNGENIGK
;
A
#
# COMPACT_ATOMS: atom_id res chain seq x y z
N MET A 1 15.03 -3.63 11.91
CA MET A 1 14.78 -2.86 13.13
C MET A 1 13.49 -3.29 13.80
N ALA A 2 12.33 -3.17 13.16
CA ALA A 2 11.01 -3.38 13.77
C ALA A 2 10.78 -4.70 14.55
N VAL A 3 11.35 -5.83 14.11
CA VAL A 3 11.15 -7.14 14.80
C VAL A 3 12.34 -7.52 15.68
N PHE A 4 13.55 -7.40 15.12
CA PHE A 4 14.76 -7.87 15.80
C PHE A 4 15.42 -6.83 16.71
N GLY A 5 14.99 -5.56 16.66
CA GLY A 5 15.60 -4.47 17.43
C GLY A 5 17.02 -4.14 16.99
N ARG A 6 17.36 -4.38 15.72
CA ARG A 6 18.68 -4.10 15.14
C ARG A 6 18.56 -3.50 13.75
N TYR A 7 19.52 -2.67 13.38
CA TYR A 7 19.69 -2.20 12.00
C TYR A 7 20.18 -3.32 11.10
N ASN A 8 19.87 -3.22 9.81
CA ASN A 8 20.46 -4.09 8.79
C ASN A 8 21.92 -3.65 8.58
N ASN A 9 22.85 -4.61 8.53
CA ASN A 9 24.29 -4.31 8.44
C ASN A 9 24.65 -3.55 7.16
N LEU A 10 24.02 -3.87 6.02
CA LEU A 10 24.26 -3.19 4.75
C LEU A 10 23.74 -1.75 4.81
N ALA A 11 22.53 -1.55 5.32
CA ALA A 11 21.97 -0.21 5.51
C ALA A 11 22.81 0.63 6.49
N TRP A 12 23.33 0.02 7.56
CA TRP A 12 24.21 0.70 8.51
C TRP A 12 25.53 1.13 7.88
N ALA A 13 26.17 0.24 7.10
CA ALA A 13 27.39 0.57 6.37
C ALA A 13 27.16 1.73 5.39
N TYR A 14 26.05 1.67 4.65
CA TYR A 14 25.63 2.75 3.75
C TYR A 14 25.44 4.09 4.47
N MET A 15 24.71 4.10 5.58
CA MET A 15 24.50 5.33 6.37
C MET A 15 25.81 5.88 6.93
N LYS A 16 26.74 5.01 7.33
CA LYS A 16 28.07 5.40 7.81
C LYS A 16 28.91 6.04 6.71
N GLU A 17 28.90 5.48 5.51
CA GLU A 17 29.61 6.03 4.34
C GLU A 17 29.09 7.43 3.98
N LYS A 18 27.78 7.65 4.07
CA LYS A 18 27.12 8.92 3.76
C LYS A 18 27.10 9.93 4.92
N ASP A 19 27.67 9.58 6.08
CA ASP A 19 27.66 10.39 7.31
C ASP A 19 26.24 10.78 7.79
N ILE A 20 25.30 9.84 7.69
CA ILE A 20 23.88 10.00 8.07
C ILE A 20 23.43 8.99 9.13
N LEU A 21 24.37 8.49 9.94
CA LEU A 21 24.01 7.62 11.05
C LEU A 21 23.11 8.36 12.06
N PRO A 22 22.09 7.71 12.61
CA PRO A 22 21.35 8.28 13.72
C PRO A 22 22.24 8.37 14.96
N VAL A 23 21.95 9.33 15.83
CA VAL A 23 22.50 9.34 17.19
C VAL A 23 21.87 8.17 17.94
N ILE A 24 22.71 7.33 18.56
CA ILE A 24 22.29 6.22 19.41
C ILE A 24 22.69 6.56 20.84
N GLU A 25 21.70 6.70 21.71
CA GLU A 25 21.91 6.97 23.13
C GLU A 25 22.11 5.68 23.94
N GLU A 26 22.56 5.84 25.18
CA GLU A 26 22.71 4.71 26.10
C GLU A 26 21.33 4.07 26.38
N GLY A 27 21.22 2.77 26.12
CA GLY A 27 19.99 1.99 26.34
C GLY A 27 19.06 1.87 25.14
N ASP A 28 19.23 2.67 24.07
CA ASP A 28 18.37 2.63 22.88
C ASP A 28 18.29 1.23 22.27
N MET A 29 19.45 0.60 22.07
CA MET A 29 19.52 -0.71 21.44
C MET A 29 18.92 -1.82 22.31
N ASP A 30 18.97 -1.67 23.64
CA ASP A 30 18.34 -2.63 24.56
C ASP A 30 16.82 -2.49 24.56
N ILE A 31 16.31 -1.25 24.52
CA ILE A 31 14.89 -0.96 24.35
C ILE A 31 14.38 -1.55 23.03
N LEU A 32 15.05 -1.24 21.91
CA LEU A 32 14.66 -1.76 20.59
C LEU A 32 14.69 -3.29 20.53
N LYS A 33 15.68 -3.92 21.17
CA LYS A 33 15.81 -5.39 21.19
C LYS A 33 14.74 -6.06 22.04
N SER A 34 14.34 -5.45 23.15
CA SER A 34 13.36 -5.98 24.10
C SER A 34 11.90 -5.78 23.67
N ALA A 35 11.60 -4.76 22.86
CA ALA A 35 10.27 -4.47 22.34
C ALA A 35 9.87 -5.42 21.18
N LYS A 36 9.43 -6.64 21.51
CA LYS A 36 8.96 -7.62 20.50
C LYS A 36 7.49 -7.36 20.12
N PRO A 37 7.18 -7.18 18.83
CA PRO A 37 5.80 -7.06 18.39
C PRO A 37 5.11 -8.43 18.31
N ASP A 38 3.79 -8.45 18.51
CA ASP A 38 2.97 -9.65 18.35
C ASP A 38 2.65 -9.97 16.89
N PHE A 39 2.64 -8.95 16.02
CA PHE A 39 2.32 -9.06 14.60
C PHE A 39 2.99 -7.95 13.78
N ILE A 40 2.95 -8.08 12.46
CA ILE A 40 3.38 -7.03 11.53
C ILE A 40 2.15 -6.44 10.83
N ALA A 41 1.92 -5.15 11.08
CA ALA A 41 1.01 -4.33 10.30
C ALA A 41 1.75 -3.75 9.10
N PHE A 42 1.18 -3.85 7.90
CA PHE A 42 1.75 -3.20 6.72
C PHE A 42 0.69 -2.65 5.77
N ASN A 43 1.11 -1.63 5.03
CA ASN A 43 0.34 -0.91 4.04
C ASN A 43 0.88 -1.33 2.65
N TYR A 44 0.00 -1.65 1.71
CA TYR A 44 0.38 -2.07 0.37
C TYR A 44 -0.44 -1.37 -0.70
N TYR A 45 0.25 -0.90 -1.74
CA TYR A 45 -0.37 -0.29 -2.91
C TYR A 45 0.27 -0.72 -4.23
N THR A 46 1.59 -0.87 -4.26
CA THR A 46 2.35 -1.15 -5.46
C THR A 46 3.71 -1.74 -5.12
N SER A 47 4.29 -2.53 -6.02
CA SER A 47 5.68 -2.96 -5.94
C SER A 47 6.63 -1.88 -6.50
N GLN A 48 7.94 -2.16 -6.44
CA GLN A 48 8.96 -1.35 -7.09
C GLN A 48 9.90 -2.26 -7.88
N THR A 49 10.06 -1.98 -9.16
CA THR A 49 11.10 -2.57 -9.99
C THR A 49 12.34 -1.69 -9.95
N VAL A 50 13.51 -2.32 -9.85
CA VAL A 50 14.80 -1.65 -9.80
C VAL A 50 15.77 -2.28 -10.79
N GLU A 51 16.72 -1.47 -11.25
CA GLU A 51 17.84 -1.83 -12.12
C GLU A 51 19.16 -1.65 -11.36
N ALA A 52 20.23 -2.24 -11.88
CA ALA A 52 21.56 -1.97 -11.37
C ALA A 52 21.88 -0.47 -11.49
N SER A 53 22.43 0.08 -10.41
CA SER A 53 22.97 1.44 -10.37
C SER A 53 24.11 1.59 -11.39
N LYS A 54 24.15 2.74 -12.05
CA LYS A 54 25.27 3.14 -12.92
C LYS A 54 26.34 3.92 -12.15
N GLY A 55 25.99 4.54 -11.03
CA GLY A 55 26.92 5.33 -10.20
C GLY A 55 27.45 6.56 -10.92
N ASP A 56 26.67 7.11 -11.85
CA ASP A 56 27.02 8.28 -12.66
C ASP A 56 26.22 9.54 -12.26
N GLY A 57 25.50 9.48 -11.14
CA GLY A 57 24.63 10.55 -10.64
C GLY A 57 23.23 10.56 -11.24
N ASN A 58 22.87 9.63 -12.14
CA ASN A 58 21.56 9.58 -12.82
C ASN A 58 20.72 8.36 -12.46
N ASP A 59 20.99 7.71 -11.33
CA ASP A 59 20.18 6.58 -10.85
C ASP A 59 18.85 7.00 -10.24
N GLU A 60 18.74 8.27 -9.81
CA GLU A 60 17.47 8.85 -9.39
C GLU A 60 16.56 9.10 -10.60
N PHE A 61 15.40 8.48 -10.61
CA PHE A 61 14.34 8.75 -11.57
C PHE A 61 13.14 9.37 -10.86
N ALA A 62 12.60 10.46 -11.43
CA ALA A 62 11.35 11.03 -10.95
C ALA A 62 10.22 10.02 -11.22
N ARG A 63 9.68 9.40 -10.16
CA ARG A 63 8.55 8.49 -10.34
C ARG A 63 7.33 9.34 -10.72
N GLY A 64 6.74 9.06 -11.88
CA GLY A 64 5.41 9.58 -12.20
C GLY A 64 4.41 9.01 -11.19
N GLY A 65 4.01 9.82 -10.22
CA GLY A 65 3.13 9.43 -9.11
C GLY A 65 2.96 10.59 -8.12
N ASP A 66 1.86 10.62 -7.39
CA ASP A 66 1.49 11.74 -6.53
C ASP A 66 2.17 11.77 -5.16
N GLN A 67 2.86 10.70 -4.73
CA GLN A 67 3.47 10.60 -3.38
C GLN A 67 4.92 10.09 -3.35
N HIS A 68 5.42 9.43 -4.41
CA HIS A 68 6.79 8.91 -4.47
C HIS A 68 7.59 9.73 -5.49
N LEU A 69 8.11 10.88 -5.05
CA LEU A 69 8.75 11.86 -5.95
C LEU A 69 10.05 11.35 -6.61
N LYS A 70 10.71 10.35 -6.03
CA LYS A 70 11.96 9.77 -6.52
C LYS A 70 12.02 8.27 -6.30
N SER A 71 12.62 7.56 -7.25
CA SER A 71 12.96 6.14 -7.16
C SER A 71 14.39 5.94 -7.65
N GLY A 72 15.25 5.35 -6.81
CA GLY A 72 16.68 5.22 -7.05
C GLY A 72 17.51 5.83 -5.93
N GLU A 73 18.74 5.35 -5.81
CA GLU A 73 19.79 5.86 -4.94
C GLU A 73 21.12 5.61 -5.64
N ASP A 74 21.86 6.68 -5.94
CA ASP A 74 23.11 6.61 -6.71
C ASP A 74 24.16 5.75 -6.00
N GLY A 75 24.73 4.82 -6.77
CA GLY A 75 25.64 3.78 -6.26
C GLY A 75 24.95 2.58 -5.59
N VAL A 76 23.63 2.59 -5.40
CA VAL A 76 22.88 1.50 -4.73
C VAL A 76 21.92 0.81 -5.69
N TYR A 77 20.96 1.55 -6.26
CA TYR A 77 20.01 1.02 -7.23
C TYR A 77 19.42 2.14 -8.08
N LYS A 78 18.97 1.80 -9.29
CA LYS A 78 18.23 2.71 -10.15
C LYS A 78 16.76 2.32 -10.17
N GLY A 79 15.85 3.29 -10.12
CA GLY A 79 14.42 3.02 -10.33
C GLY A 79 14.14 2.51 -11.75
N GLY A 80 13.44 1.38 -11.87
CA GLY A 80 13.02 0.79 -13.14
C GLY A 80 11.51 0.92 -13.36
N ASN A 81 11.07 0.77 -14.61
CA ASN A 81 9.66 0.60 -14.94
C ASN A 81 9.36 -0.87 -15.25
N ASN A 82 8.24 -1.38 -14.73
CA ASN A 82 7.77 -2.70 -15.08
C ASN A 82 6.79 -2.63 -16.27
N PRO A 83 7.17 -3.07 -17.49
CA PRO A 83 6.28 -3.03 -18.65
C PRO A 83 5.16 -4.07 -18.58
N PHE A 84 5.20 -4.99 -17.61
CA PHE A 84 4.21 -6.06 -17.43
C PHE A 84 3.07 -5.68 -16.48
N LEU A 85 3.15 -4.50 -15.83
CA LEU A 85 2.13 -4.02 -14.91
C LEU A 85 1.35 -2.85 -15.52
N SER A 86 0.03 -2.89 -15.38
CA SER A 86 -0.82 -1.75 -15.70
C SER A 86 -0.65 -0.65 -14.65
N LYS A 87 -1.03 0.58 -15.00
CA LYS A 87 -0.99 1.73 -14.08
C LYS A 87 -2.38 2.32 -13.89
N ASN A 88 -2.66 2.83 -12.71
CA ASN A 88 -3.87 3.62 -12.46
C ASN A 88 -3.72 5.04 -13.04
N ALA A 89 -4.79 5.84 -12.94
CA ALA A 89 -4.84 7.22 -13.43
C ALA A 89 -3.80 8.17 -12.78
N PHE A 90 -3.17 7.75 -11.68
CA PHE A 90 -2.15 8.50 -10.94
C PHE A 90 -0.74 7.94 -11.15
N GLY A 91 -0.54 7.02 -12.11
CA GLY A 91 0.78 6.48 -12.47
C GLY A 91 1.28 5.35 -11.56
N TRP A 92 0.48 4.89 -10.60
CA TRP A 92 0.87 3.76 -9.74
C TRP A 92 0.64 2.44 -10.44
N GLU A 93 1.65 1.56 -10.43
CA GLU A 93 1.55 0.20 -10.95
C GLU A 93 0.58 -0.62 -10.10
N ILE A 94 -0.30 -1.39 -10.75
CA ILE A 94 -1.28 -2.27 -10.10
C ILE A 94 -0.70 -3.68 -10.08
N ASP A 95 -0.30 -4.16 -8.89
CA ASP A 95 0.44 -5.43 -8.75
C ASP A 95 -0.13 -6.32 -7.63
N PRO A 96 -1.27 -6.99 -7.86
CA PRO A 96 -1.82 -7.90 -6.86
C PRO A 96 -0.87 -9.08 -6.56
N VAL A 97 -0.07 -9.55 -7.52
CA VAL A 97 0.88 -10.67 -7.29
C VAL A 97 2.05 -10.22 -6.43
N GLY A 98 2.51 -8.98 -6.61
CA GLY A 98 3.46 -8.33 -5.73
C GLY A 98 2.98 -8.29 -4.28
N PHE A 99 1.67 -8.10 -4.06
CA PHE A 99 1.07 -8.14 -2.73
C PHE A 99 1.26 -9.49 -2.03
N ARG A 100 0.94 -10.61 -2.71
CA ARG A 100 1.22 -11.97 -2.21
C ARG A 100 2.70 -12.20 -1.95
N SER A 101 3.55 -11.77 -2.89
CA SER A 101 5.00 -11.91 -2.77
C SER A 101 5.55 -11.15 -1.55
N THR A 102 5.04 -9.95 -1.29
CA THR A 102 5.38 -9.16 -0.09
C THR A 102 4.94 -9.86 1.19
N MET A 103 3.72 -10.39 1.26
CA MET A 103 3.25 -11.15 2.43
C MET A 103 4.14 -12.34 2.73
N ARG A 104 4.50 -13.13 1.71
CA ARG A 104 5.40 -14.28 1.86
C ARG A 104 6.79 -13.87 2.34
N GLU A 105 7.40 -12.86 1.71
CA GLU A 105 8.74 -12.39 2.10
C GLU A 105 8.77 -11.87 3.55
N ILE A 106 7.75 -11.11 3.97
CA ILE A 106 7.65 -10.64 5.36
C ILE A 106 7.50 -11.83 6.31
N TYR A 107 6.60 -12.77 6.00
CA TYR A 107 6.32 -13.91 6.86
C TYR A 107 7.51 -14.85 6.96
N ASP A 108 8.12 -15.26 5.84
CA ASP A 108 9.31 -16.12 5.79
C ASP A 108 10.47 -15.53 6.61
N ARG A 109 10.61 -14.20 6.59
CA ARG A 109 11.70 -13.50 7.27
C ARG A 109 11.49 -13.33 8.78
N TYR A 110 10.26 -13.11 9.23
CA TYR A 110 9.98 -12.71 10.60
C TYR A 110 9.13 -13.70 11.40
N GLN A 111 8.37 -14.57 10.71
CA GLN A 111 7.50 -15.59 11.30
C GLN A 111 6.54 -15.00 12.34
N LEU A 112 5.95 -13.84 12.01
CA LEU A 112 4.93 -13.16 12.80
C LEU A 112 3.63 -13.07 12.00
N PRO A 113 2.46 -13.18 12.65
CA PRO A 113 1.16 -12.92 12.02
C PRO A 113 1.12 -11.55 11.33
N LEU A 114 0.34 -11.45 10.25
CA LEU A 114 0.20 -10.23 9.45
C LEU A 114 -1.20 -9.66 9.54
N ILE A 115 -1.28 -8.33 9.58
CA ILE A 115 -2.50 -7.57 9.29
C ILE A 115 -2.19 -6.54 8.21
N ILE A 116 -3.03 -6.52 7.19
CA ILE A 116 -2.97 -5.47 6.17
C ILE A 116 -3.76 -4.30 6.70
N THR A 117 -3.08 -3.22 7.06
CA THR A 117 -3.72 -2.04 7.65
C THR A 117 -4.19 -1.04 6.59
N GLU A 118 -3.70 -1.17 5.36
CA GLU A 118 -4.09 -0.28 4.27
C GLU A 118 -3.81 -0.90 2.90
N ASN A 119 -4.83 -0.95 2.06
CA ASN A 119 -4.73 -1.25 0.64
C ASN A 119 -5.98 -0.73 -0.06
N GLY A 120 -5.85 -0.06 -1.21
CA GLY A 120 -7.00 0.48 -1.91
C GLY A 120 -6.67 1.20 -3.20
N LEU A 121 -7.71 1.67 -3.88
CA LEU A 121 -7.59 2.37 -5.15
C LEU A 121 -8.18 3.78 -5.03
N GLY A 122 -7.29 4.76 -5.22
CA GLY A 122 -7.67 6.15 -5.46
C GLY A 122 -8.13 6.32 -6.91
N ALA A 123 -9.30 6.91 -7.11
CA ALA A 123 -9.88 7.17 -8.44
C ALA A 123 -10.72 8.46 -8.43
N PHE A 124 -11.05 8.94 -9.62
CA PHE A 124 -12.01 10.03 -9.80
C PHE A 124 -13.42 9.45 -9.90
N ASP A 125 -14.11 9.33 -8.77
CA ASP A 125 -15.48 8.80 -8.78
C ASP A 125 -16.47 9.86 -9.27
N LYS A 126 -17.47 9.41 -10.04
CA LYS A 126 -18.56 10.24 -10.57
C LYS A 126 -19.85 9.94 -9.83
N LEU A 127 -20.55 10.99 -9.42
CA LEU A 127 -21.93 10.92 -8.96
C LEU A 127 -22.84 10.98 -10.20
N GLU A 128 -23.58 9.90 -10.46
CA GLU A 128 -24.50 9.81 -11.59
C GLU A 128 -25.82 10.56 -11.31
N GLU A 129 -26.62 10.79 -12.36
CA GLU A 129 -27.88 11.55 -12.26
C GLU A 129 -28.90 10.90 -11.32
N ASP A 130 -28.87 9.56 -11.19
CA ASP A 130 -29.73 8.80 -10.28
C ASP A 130 -29.20 8.79 -8.82
N GLY A 131 -28.07 9.45 -8.55
CA GLY A 131 -27.41 9.50 -7.25
C GLY A 131 -26.52 8.30 -6.94
N SER A 132 -26.31 7.38 -7.89
CA SER A 132 -25.39 6.25 -7.74
C SER A 132 -23.93 6.61 -8.04
N ILE A 133 -23.01 5.78 -7.57
CA ILE A 133 -21.58 5.83 -7.92
C ILE A 133 -21.18 4.45 -8.42
N GLN A 134 -20.87 4.33 -9.71
CA GLN A 134 -20.45 3.10 -10.37
C GLN A 134 -18.93 2.99 -10.35
N ASP A 135 -18.39 2.32 -9.33
CA ASP A 135 -16.95 2.19 -9.11
C ASP A 135 -16.44 0.75 -9.30
N ASP A 136 -16.83 0.12 -10.41
CA ASP A 136 -16.40 -1.23 -10.79
C ASP A 136 -14.87 -1.40 -10.84
N TYR A 137 -14.13 -0.36 -11.20
CA TYR A 137 -12.66 -0.36 -11.17
C TYR A 137 -12.09 -0.57 -9.75
N ARG A 138 -12.79 -0.11 -8.72
CA ARG A 138 -12.40 -0.29 -7.32
C ARG A 138 -12.68 -1.71 -6.87
N ILE A 139 -13.83 -2.25 -7.28
CA ILE A 139 -14.18 -3.66 -7.06
C ILE A 139 -13.12 -4.57 -7.70
N ASP A 140 -12.83 -4.38 -8.99
CA ASP A 140 -11.83 -5.17 -9.72
C ASP A 140 -10.44 -5.12 -9.06
N TYR A 141 -10.00 -3.93 -8.63
CA TYR A 141 -8.73 -3.80 -7.92
C TYR A 141 -8.72 -4.58 -6.61
N LEU A 142 -9.73 -4.37 -5.75
CA LEU A 142 -9.79 -4.99 -4.43
C LEU A 142 -9.98 -6.50 -4.53
N GLU A 143 -10.81 -6.98 -5.45
CA GLU A 143 -11.04 -8.40 -5.70
C GLU A 143 -9.72 -9.11 -6.05
N LYS A 144 -8.96 -8.56 -7.02
CA LYS A 144 -7.66 -9.10 -7.41
C LYS A 144 -6.66 -9.12 -6.26
N HIS A 145 -6.65 -8.11 -5.38
CA HIS A 145 -5.72 -8.07 -4.24
C HIS A 145 -6.13 -9.03 -3.12
N ILE A 146 -7.43 -9.11 -2.80
CA ILE A 146 -7.93 -10.00 -1.75
C ILE A 146 -7.82 -11.47 -2.18
N GLU A 147 -7.96 -11.77 -3.47
CA GLU A 147 -7.66 -13.10 -4.00
C GLU A 147 -6.21 -13.51 -3.67
N GLN A 148 -5.27 -12.59 -3.80
CA GLN A 148 -3.86 -12.83 -3.49
C GLN A 148 -3.59 -12.99 -1.98
N ILE A 149 -4.42 -12.40 -1.10
CA ILE A 149 -4.42 -12.71 0.34
C ILE A 149 -4.84 -14.16 0.57
N LYS A 150 -5.92 -14.62 -0.07
CA LYS A 150 -6.38 -16.03 0.04
C LYS A 150 -5.29 -17.00 -0.42
N TRP A 151 -4.59 -16.67 -1.51
CA TRP A 151 -3.45 -17.47 -1.97
C TRP A 151 -2.27 -17.43 -1.01
N ALA A 152 -1.93 -16.28 -0.41
CA ALA A 152 -0.88 -16.21 0.60
C ALA A 152 -1.21 -17.03 1.87
N ILE A 153 -2.47 -17.01 2.31
CA ILE A 153 -2.95 -17.88 3.41
C ILE A 153 -2.79 -19.36 3.03
N THR A 154 -3.14 -19.71 1.79
CA THR A 154 -2.95 -21.07 1.27
C THR A 154 -1.48 -21.49 1.23
N ASP A 155 -0.56 -20.54 0.99
CA ASP A 155 0.89 -20.77 1.04
C ASP A 155 1.43 -20.92 2.47
N GLY A 156 0.60 -20.72 3.49
CA GLY A 156 0.97 -20.84 4.92
C GLY A 156 1.26 -19.52 5.62
N VAL A 157 1.02 -18.37 4.98
CA VAL A 157 1.16 -17.06 5.65
C VAL A 157 0.01 -16.84 6.61
N GLU A 158 0.31 -16.53 7.87
CA GLU A 158 -0.72 -16.20 8.86
C GLU A 158 -1.17 -14.75 8.68
N VAL A 159 -2.36 -14.57 8.09
CA VAL A 159 -3.01 -13.27 7.92
C VAL A 159 -4.31 -13.26 8.71
N PHE A 160 -4.47 -12.31 9.64
CA PHE A 160 -5.64 -12.25 10.51
C PHE A 160 -6.56 -11.05 10.25
N GLY A 161 -6.19 -10.14 9.34
CA GLY A 161 -7.02 -8.99 9.03
C GLY A 161 -6.63 -8.25 7.75
N TYR A 162 -7.63 -7.60 7.16
CA TYR A 162 -7.51 -6.73 5.98
C TYR A 162 -8.35 -5.47 6.16
N CYS A 163 -7.69 -4.31 6.14
CA CYS A 163 -8.28 -3.00 6.31
C CYS A 163 -8.20 -2.23 4.98
N PRO A 164 -9.26 -2.23 4.16
CA PRO A 164 -9.28 -1.50 2.90
C PRO A 164 -9.24 0.02 3.12
N TRP A 165 -8.49 0.70 2.25
CA TRP A 165 -8.39 2.15 2.23
C TRP A 165 -9.32 2.74 1.15
N SER A 166 -10.42 3.39 1.51
CA SER A 166 -10.89 3.72 2.86
C SER A 166 -12.37 3.36 3.06
N ALA A 167 -12.84 3.43 4.30
CA ALA A 167 -14.27 3.25 4.56
C ALA A 167 -15.10 4.39 3.95
N ILE A 168 -14.63 5.63 4.07
CA ILE A 168 -15.28 6.85 3.63
C ILE A 168 -14.30 7.75 2.90
N ASP A 169 -14.78 8.49 1.90
CA ASP A 169 -13.98 9.52 1.24
C ASP A 169 -13.41 10.52 2.25
N LEU A 170 -12.16 10.91 1.99
CA LEU A 170 -11.34 11.72 2.87
C LEU A 170 -10.51 12.71 2.04
N ILE A 171 -9.91 13.69 2.71
CA ILE A 171 -8.94 14.59 2.10
C ILE A 171 -7.60 13.85 2.08
N SER A 172 -7.06 13.64 0.88
CA SER A 172 -5.74 13.01 0.73
C SER A 172 -4.63 13.98 1.13
N THR A 173 -3.48 13.42 1.50
CA THR A 173 -2.29 14.18 1.90
C THR A 173 -1.66 15.00 0.76
N HIS A 174 -1.90 14.62 -0.51
CA HIS A 174 -1.20 15.20 -1.67
C HIS A 174 -2.10 15.56 -2.88
N GLN A 175 -3.38 15.17 -2.90
CA GLN A 175 -4.26 15.31 -4.08
C GLN A 175 -5.69 15.79 -3.73
N GLY A 176 -5.87 16.46 -2.59
CA GLY A 176 -7.18 16.96 -2.18
C GLY A 176 -8.22 15.85 -1.95
N CYS A 177 -9.50 16.15 -2.12
CA CYS A 177 -10.61 15.19 -2.00
C CYS A 177 -11.12 14.62 -3.34
N SER A 178 -10.63 15.10 -4.48
CA SER A 178 -11.04 14.64 -5.82
C SER A 178 -10.52 13.24 -6.13
N LYS A 179 -9.35 12.87 -5.57
CA LYS A 179 -8.86 11.49 -5.52
C LYS A 179 -9.55 10.75 -4.37
N ARG A 180 -10.55 9.93 -4.71
CA ARG A 180 -11.44 9.26 -3.76
C ARG A 180 -11.05 7.80 -3.55
N TYR A 181 -11.18 7.34 -2.31
CA TYR A 181 -10.79 5.99 -1.87
C TYR A 181 -11.94 5.22 -1.22
N GLY A 182 -12.98 5.93 -0.75
CA GLY A 182 -13.98 5.38 0.16
C GLY A 182 -14.85 4.31 -0.47
N PHE A 183 -15.44 3.43 0.33
CA PHE A 183 -16.69 2.75 -0.03
C PHE A 183 -17.90 3.69 0.08
N ILE A 184 -17.78 4.73 0.91
CA ILE A 184 -18.81 5.75 1.11
C ILE A 184 -18.33 7.05 0.48
N TYR A 185 -19.05 7.49 -0.55
CA TYR A 185 -18.85 8.78 -1.18
C TYR A 185 -19.28 9.91 -0.23
N VAL A 186 -18.52 11.00 -0.19
CA VAL A 186 -18.89 12.23 0.51
C VAL A 186 -19.14 13.33 -0.52
N ASN A 187 -20.35 13.87 -0.53
CA ASN A 187 -20.74 14.95 -1.42
C ASN A 187 -20.09 16.27 -0.98
N ARG A 188 -18.90 16.51 -1.52
CA ARG A 188 -18.11 17.73 -1.43
C ARG A 188 -17.11 17.76 -2.58
N ASP A 189 -16.61 18.93 -2.90
CA ASP A 189 -15.47 19.15 -3.78
C ASP A 189 -14.31 19.80 -3.01
N GLU A 190 -13.25 20.19 -3.73
CA GLU A 190 -12.03 20.76 -3.11
C GLU A 190 -12.32 22.04 -2.33
N PHE A 191 -13.15 22.91 -2.92
CA PHE A 191 -13.42 24.26 -2.42
C PHE A 191 -14.90 24.52 -2.11
N ASP A 192 -15.74 23.49 -2.21
CA ASP A 192 -17.16 23.55 -1.85
C ASP A 192 -17.52 22.34 -0.99
N LEU A 193 -18.03 22.60 0.22
CA LEU A 193 -18.47 21.55 1.13
C LEU A 193 -19.75 20.86 0.68
N LYS A 194 -20.53 21.48 -0.23
CA LYS A 194 -21.87 21.04 -0.62
C LYS A 194 -22.71 20.73 0.62
N ASP A 195 -23.38 19.57 0.66
CA ASP A 195 -24.19 19.12 1.81
C ASP A 195 -23.49 18.05 2.66
N LEU A 196 -22.28 17.62 2.28
CA LEU A 196 -21.53 16.52 2.91
C LEU A 196 -22.33 15.22 3.02
N LYS A 197 -23.35 15.00 2.20
CA LYS A 197 -24.15 13.77 2.23
C LYS A 197 -23.26 12.55 1.97
N ARG A 198 -23.55 11.46 2.69
CA ARG A 198 -22.88 10.17 2.52
C ARG A 198 -23.70 9.29 1.59
N ILE A 199 -23.04 8.72 0.60
CA ILE A 199 -23.68 7.88 -0.42
C ILE A 199 -22.88 6.59 -0.54
N ARG A 200 -23.53 5.44 -0.39
CA ARG A 200 -22.87 4.14 -0.58
C ARG A 200 -22.53 3.96 -2.06
N LYS A 201 -21.26 3.68 -2.37
CA LYS A 201 -20.83 3.31 -3.71
C LYS A 201 -21.17 1.85 -4.01
N LYS A 202 -21.11 1.45 -5.28
CA LYS A 202 -21.32 0.04 -5.67
C LYS A 202 -20.38 -0.90 -4.89
N SER A 203 -19.11 -0.52 -4.75
CA SER A 203 -18.11 -1.24 -3.97
C SER A 203 -18.49 -1.46 -2.50
N SER A 204 -19.30 -0.58 -1.89
CA SER A 204 -19.80 -0.77 -0.53
C SER A 204 -20.71 -2.00 -0.41
N TYR A 205 -21.58 -2.23 -1.40
CA TYR A 205 -22.49 -3.37 -1.41
C TYR A 205 -21.75 -4.68 -1.75
N TRP A 206 -20.79 -4.59 -2.67
CA TRP A 206 -19.89 -5.70 -2.98
C TRP A 206 -19.10 -6.14 -1.74
N TYR A 207 -18.48 -5.20 -1.03
CA TYR A 207 -17.67 -5.50 0.15
C TYR A 207 -18.52 -6.01 1.34
N GLU A 208 -19.76 -5.52 1.49
CA GLU A 208 -20.74 -6.09 2.43
C GLU A 208 -21.00 -7.56 2.14
N THR A 209 -21.28 -7.90 0.88
CA THR A 209 -21.53 -9.29 0.44
C THR A 209 -20.30 -10.17 0.69
N LEU A 210 -19.11 -9.63 0.41
CA LEU A 210 -17.85 -10.32 0.63
C LEU A 210 -17.63 -10.70 2.09
N ILE A 211 -17.87 -9.76 3.01
CA ILE A 211 -17.77 -9.98 4.46
C ILE A 211 -18.78 -11.04 4.92
N GLN A 212 -20.04 -10.93 4.48
CA GLN A 212 -21.09 -11.90 4.84
C GLN A 212 -20.74 -13.33 4.41
N GLN A 213 -19.96 -13.48 3.35
CA GLN A 213 -19.53 -14.75 2.80
C GLN A 213 -18.11 -15.14 3.22
N ASN A 214 -17.50 -14.39 4.15
CA ASN A 214 -16.13 -14.62 4.62
C ASN A 214 -15.12 -14.82 3.48
N GLY A 215 -15.27 -14.07 2.38
CA GLY A 215 -14.37 -14.16 1.23
C GLY A 215 -14.53 -15.37 0.31
N GLU A 216 -15.53 -16.24 0.52
CA GLU A 216 -15.66 -17.50 -0.24
C GLU A 216 -15.89 -17.31 -1.74
N ASN A 217 -16.46 -16.18 -2.17
CA ASN A 217 -16.81 -15.92 -3.57
C ASN A 217 -15.71 -15.22 -4.39
N ILE A 218 -14.53 -14.98 -3.82
CA ILE A 218 -13.41 -14.39 -4.56
C ILE A 218 -12.66 -15.45 -5.38
N GLY A 219 -12.37 -15.10 -6.65
CA GLY A 219 -11.55 -15.89 -7.57
C GLY A 219 -12.23 -17.17 -8.07
N LYS A 220 -13.57 -17.18 -8.11
CA LYS A 220 -14.36 -18.29 -8.67
C LYS A 220 -14.53 -18.17 -10.18
#